data_AF-A0A3D4ULN7-F1
#
_entry.id   AF-A0A3D4ULN7-F1
#
_cell.length_a   1.000
_cell.length_b   1.000
_cell.length_c   1.000
_cell.angle_alpha   90.00
_cell.angle_beta   90.00
_cell.angle_gamma   90.00
#
_symmetry.space_group_name_H-M   'P 1'
#
loop_
_entity.id
_entity.type
_entity.pdbx_description
1 polymer ?
#
loop_
_entity_poly.entity_id
_entity_poly.type
_entity_poly.pdbx_seq_one_letter_code
_entity_poly.pdbx_strand_id
1 'polypeptide(L)'
;MTEPQSHSEHQIDAEQLRQIFAQHGLRTTRQRESVYRALCACGEHPTAEQLLALVHQIDPEVSQATVYNTLDTLVECGLANRIPSTVSGGACRYDADTGEHVHMVLKDGRILDVPL
;
A
#
# COMPACT_ATOMS: atom_id res chain seq x y z
N MET A 1 -21.25 23.88 14.91
CA MET A 1 -21.71 22.66 14.24
C MET A 1 -20.60 22.25 13.30
N THR A 2 -19.65 21.45 13.78
CA THR A 2 -18.61 20.87 12.94
C THR A 2 -18.29 19.53 13.58
N GLU A 3 -18.86 18.48 13.01
CA GLU A 3 -18.56 17.10 13.37
C GLU A 3 -17.06 16.86 13.11
N PRO A 4 -16.28 16.38 14.10
CA PRO A 4 -15.00 15.79 13.80
C PRO A 4 -15.30 14.42 13.18
N GLN A 5 -15.19 14.33 11.85
CA GLN A 5 -15.29 13.07 11.14
C GLN A 5 -14.23 12.11 11.71
N SER A 6 -14.71 11.00 12.25
CA SER A 6 -13.91 9.90 12.78
C SER A 6 -12.81 9.54 11.79
N HIS A 7 -11.55 9.77 12.16
CA HIS A 7 -10.43 9.00 11.64
C HIS A 7 -10.66 7.56 12.10
N SER A 8 -11.34 6.76 11.29
CA SER A 8 -11.42 5.32 11.52
C SER A 8 -10.02 4.77 11.25
N GLU A 9 -9.28 4.49 12.32
CA GLU A 9 -8.07 3.66 12.31
C GLU A 9 -8.47 2.26 11.82
N HIS A 10 -8.66 2.08 10.50
CA HIS A 10 -9.08 0.82 9.92
C HIS A 10 -7.89 -0.14 9.90
N GLN A 11 -7.69 -0.83 11.02
CA GLN A 11 -6.68 -1.87 11.15
C GLN A 11 -7.10 -3.06 10.26
N ILE A 12 -6.40 -3.30 9.15
CA ILE A 12 -6.73 -4.42 8.25
C ILE A 12 -6.42 -5.75 8.94
N ASP A 13 -7.46 -6.52 9.25
CA ASP A 13 -7.34 -7.83 9.88
C ASP A 13 -6.82 -8.90 8.91
N ALA A 14 -6.30 -10.00 9.47
CA ALA A 14 -5.69 -11.08 8.67
C ALA A 14 -6.66 -11.72 7.65
N GLU A 15 -7.94 -11.83 8.00
CA GLU A 15 -8.97 -12.33 7.08
C GLU A 15 -9.19 -11.36 5.90
N GLN A 16 -9.28 -10.06 6.18
CA GLN A 16 -9.42 -9.04 5.12
C GLN A 16 -8.23 -9.06 4.16
N LEU A 17 -7.00 -9.16 4.67
CA LEU A 17 -5.80 -9.30 3.84
C LEU A 17 -5.85 -10.53 2.96
N ARG A 18 -6.29 -11.65 3.52
CA ARG A 18 -6.43 -12.89 2.77
C ARG A 18 -7.46 -12.74 1.65
N GLN A 19 -8.58 -12.07 1.90
CA GLN A 19 -9.59 -11.81 0.89
C GLN A 19 -9.08 -10.87 -0.21
N ILE A 20 -8.44 -9.76 0.16
CA ILE A 20 -7.83 -8.80 -0.76
C ILE A 20 -6.81 -9.52 -1.66
N PHE A 21 -5.89 -10.26 -1.07
CA PHE A 21 -4.88 -10.98 -1.84
C PHE A 21 -5.51 -12.05 -2.74
N ALA A 22 -6.52 -12.79 -2.26
CA ALA A 22 -7.23 -13.78 -3.06
C ALA A 22 -7.98 -13.15 -4.25
N GLN A 23 -8.62 -11.99 -4.07
CA GLN A 23 -9.29 -11.25 -5.14
C GLN A 23 -8.33 -10.80 -6.23
N HIS A 24 -7.10 -10.48 -5.84
CA HIS A 24 -6.03 -10.06 -6.76
C HIS A 24 -5.13 -11.23 -7.22
N GLY A 25 -5.52 -12.49 -6.96
CA GLY A 25 -4.78 -13.68 -7.38
C GLY A 25 -3.41 -13.86 -6.70
N LEU A 26 -3.18 -13.14 -5.60
CA LEU A 26 -1.92 -13.10 -4.88
C LEU A 26 -1.87 -14.16 -3.78
N ARG A 27 -0.76 -14.91 -3.71
CA ARG A 27 -0.52 -15.81 -2.58
C ARG A 27 -0.20 -15.02 -1.31
N THR A 28 -1.01 -15.22 -0.27
CA THR A 28 -0.76 -14.71 1.09
C THR A 28 0.44 -15.41 1.72
N THR A 29 1.43 -14.60 2.12
CA THR A 29 2.60 -15.04 2.88
C THR A 29 2.85 -14.03 3.99
N ARG A 30 3.48 -14.46 5.09
CA ARG A 30 3.77 -13.59 6.24
C ARG A 30 4.55 -12.34 5.83
N GLN A 31 5.56 -12.49 4.97
CA GLN A 31 6.37 -11.37 4.48
C GLN A 31 5.54 -10.37 3.67
N ARG A 32 4.63 -10.86 2.82
CA ARG A 32 3.75 -10.00 2.01
C ARG A 32 2.73 -9.26 2.86
N GLU A 33 2.16 -9.94 3.85
CA GLU A 33 1.28 -9.31 4.84
C GLU A 33 2.00 -8.21 5.61
N SER A 34 3.23 -8.46 6.09
CA SER A 34 4.02 -7.45 6.80
C SER A 34 4.29 -6.21 5.95
N VAL A 35 4.67 -6.40 4.67
CA VAL A 35 4.92 -5.27 3.74
C VAL A 35 3.65 -4.49 3.45
N TYR A 36 2.55 -5.17 3.13
CA TYR A 36 1.30 -4.49 2.82
C TYR A 36 0.71 -3.79 4.05
N ARG A 37 0.75 -4.41 5.24
CA ARG A 37 0.35 -3.76 6.49
C ARG A 37 1.18 -2.52 6.80
N ALA A 38 2.50 -2.60 6.65
CA ALA A 38 3.37 -1.43 6.85
C ALA A 38 3.05 -0.30 5.88
N LEU A 39 2.70 -0.63 4.63
CA LEU A 39 2.31 0.35 3.62
C LEU A 39 0.97 1.00 3.98
N CYS A 40 -0.03 0.21 4.40
CA CYS A 40 -1.33 0.71 4.84
C CYS A 40 -1.23 1.56 6.12
N ALA A 41 -0.42 1.12 7.08
CA ALA A 41 -0.24 1.81 8.37
C ALA A 41 0.51 3.14 8.24
N CYS A 42 1.28 3.34 7.15
CA CYS A 42 2.04 4.57 6.96
C CYS A 42 1.13 5.77 6.70
N GLY A 43 -0.07 5.59 6.13
CA GLY A 43 -1.03 6.67 5.79
C GLY A 43 -0.55 7.73 4.79
N GLU A 44 0.73 7.70 4.44
CA GLU A 44 1.42 8.55 3.46
C GLU A 44 2.01 7.68 2.35
N HIS A 45 2.67 8.30 1.37
CA HIS A 45 3.37 7.61 0.29
C HIS A 45 4.87 7.40 0.63
N PRO A 46 5.27 6.33 1.35
CA PRO A 46 6.67 6.08 1.69
C PRO A 46 7.47 5.71 0.45
N THR A 47 8.79 5.93 0.53
CA THR A 47 9.72 5.32 -0.42
C THR A 47 9.96 3.86 -0.05
N ALA A 48 10.47 3.04 -0.98
CA ALA A 48 10.79 1.65 -0.68
C ALA A 48 11.79 1.50 0.49
N GLU A 49 12.72 2.44 0.67
CA GLU A 49 13.65 2.46 1.80
C GLU A 49 12.95 2.79 3.13
N GLN A 50 12.02 3.74 3.13
CA GLN A 50 11.23 4.05 4.33
C GLN A 50 10.33 2.87 4.69
N LEU A 51 9.69 2.25 3.70
CA LEU A 51 8.87 1.07 3.91
C LEU A 51 9.70 -0.10 4.46
N LEU A 52 10.93 -0.30 3.97
CA LEU A 52 11.83 -1.30 4.52
C LEU A 52 12.08 -1.07 6.01
N ALA A 53 12.38 0.17 6.41
CA ALA A 53 12.59 0.51 7.80
C ALA A 53 11.34 0.24 8.66
N LEU A 54 10.14 0.54 8.15
CA LEU A 54 8.87 0.24 8.83
C LEU A 54 8.63 -1.27 8.95
N VAL A 55 8.84 -2.00 7.86
CA VAL A 55 8.67 -3.46 7.85
C VAL A 55 9.66 -4.13 8.79
N HIS A 56 10.89 -3.64 8.89
CA HIS A 56 11.90 -4.15 9.83
C HIS A 56 11.50 -4.02 11.30
N GLN A 57 10.65 -3.05 11.65
CA GLN A 57 10.10 -2.96 13.01
C GLN A 57 9.12 -4.09 13.32
N ILE A 58 8.51 -4.69 12.29
CA ILE A 58 7.52 -5.77 12.40
C ILE A 58 8.16 -7.14 12.15
N ASP A 59 9.02 -7.21 11.12
CA ASP A 59 9.65 -8.42 10.61
C ASP A 59 11.09 -8.10 10.15
N PRO A 60 12.09 -8.24 11.05
CA PRO A 60 13.48 -7.94 10.73
C PRO A 60 14.13 -8.95 9.78
N GLU A 61 13.45 -10.06 9.45
CA GLU A 61 13.96 -11.06 8.49
C GLU A 61 13.69 -10.66 7.03
N VAL A 62 12.81 -9.68 6.80
CA VAL A 62 12.51 -9.19 5.46
C VAL A 62 13.72 -8.46 4.88
N SER A 63 14.24 -8.93 3.74
CA SER A 63 15.32 -8.24 3.04
C SER A 63 14.80 -7.09 2.17
N GLN A 64 15.68 -6.15 1.82
CA GLN A 64 15.36 -5.09 0.85
C GLN A 64 14.79 -5.68 -0.46
N ALA A 65 15.43 -6.73 -1.00
CA ALA A 65 14.93 -7.43 -2.18
C ALA A 65 13.50 -7.97 -1.99
N THR A 66 13.16 -8.47 -0.80
CA THR A 66 11.81 -8.96 -0.49
C THR A 66 10.78 -7.83 -0.48
N VAL A 67 11.14 -6.65 0.03
CA VAL A 67 10.28 -5.45 -0.02
C VAL A 67 10.05 -5.02 -1.45
N TYR A 68 11.10 -4.87 -2.25
CA TYR A 68 10.96 -4.48 -3.66
C TYR A 68 10.16 -5.50 -4.46
N ASN A 69 10.45 -6.80 -4.34
CA ASN A 69 9.70 -7.85 -5.02
C ASN A 69 8.23 -7.84 -4.60
N THR A 70 7.94 -7.63 -3.31
CA THR A 70 6.57 -7.58 -2.83
C THR A 70 5.86 -6.33 -3.34
N LEU A 71 6.49 -5.16 -3.29
CA LEU A 71 5.95 -3.92 -3.84
C LEU A 71 5.67 -4.05 -5.33
N ASP A 72 6.59 -4.64 -6.09
CA ASP A 72 6.41 -4.90 -7.51
C ASP A 72 5.19 -5.78 -7.75
N THR A 73 5.10 -6.92 -7.03
CA THR A 73 3.93 -7.79 -7.13
C THR A 73 2.63 -7.10 -6.71
N LEU A 74 2.64 -6.27 -5.66
CA LEU A 74 1.45 -5.52 -5.23
C LEU A 74 1.03 -4.54 -6.32
N VAL A 75 1.98 -3.88 -6.99
CA VAL A 75 1.71 -2.99 -8.12
C VAL A 75 1.18 -3.75 -9.34
N GLU A 76 1.79 -4.89 -9.68
CA GLU A 76 1.34 -5.76 -10.78
C GLU A 76 -0.09 -6.29 -10.55
N CYS A 77 -0.41 -6.61 -9.30
CA CYS A 77 -1.72 -7.06 -8.89
C CYS A 77 -2.74 -5.92 -8.72
N GLY A 78 -2.32 -4.66 -8.71
CA GLY A 78 -3.21 -3.51 -8.49
C GLY A 78 -3.59 -3.24 -7.02
N LEU A 79 -2.81 -3.75 -6.07
CA LEU A 79 -2.92 -3.51 -4.62
C LEU A 79 -2.08 -2.33 -4.14
N ALA A 80 -1.16 -1.85 -4.95
CA ALA A 80 -0.36 -0.67 -4.66
C ALA A 80 -0.12 0.13 -5.92
N ASN A 81 0.09 1.43 -5.77
CA ASN A 81 0.45 2.31 -6.88
C ASN A 81 1.87 2.85 -6.69
N ARG A 82 2.66 2.83 -7.77
CA ARG A 82 3.99 3.42 -7.79
C ARG A 82 3.91 4.85 -8.31
N ILE A 83 4.20 5.81 -7.43
CA ILE A 83 4.20 7.23 -7.73
C ILE A 83 5.64 7.66 -8.04
N PRO A 84 5.97 7.98 -9.31
CA PRO A 84 7.28 8.51 -9.64
C PRO A 84 7.46 9.91 -9.04
N SER A 85 8.65 10.19 -8.54
CA SER A 85 8.97 11.53 -8.05
C SER A 85 9.02 12.53 -9.20
N THR A 86 8.51 13.74 -8.98
CA THR A 86 8.60 14.87 -9.91
C THR A 86 10.00 15.48 -9.96
N VAL A 87 10.86 15.12 -9.00
CA VAL A 87 12.27 15.53 -8.95
C VAL A 87 13.12 14.55 -9.74
N SER A 88 13.97 15.06 -10.63
CA SER A 88 14.91 14.25 -11.39
C SER A 88 15.89 13.53 -10.44
N GLY A 89 15.87 12.21 -10.44
CA GLY A 89 16.64 11.37 -9.49
C GLY A 89 15.97 11.17 -8.11
N GLY A 90 14.73 11.61 -7.92
CA GLY A 90 13.99 11.39 -6.70
C GLY A 90 13.53 9.95 -6.52
N ALA A 91 13.53 9.47 -5.28
CA ALA A 91 13.04 8.14 -4.93
C ALA A 91 11.54 8.01 -5.25
N CYS A 92 11.16 6.86 -5.81
CA CYS A 92 9.76 6.56 -6.09
C CYS A 92 9.02 6.26 -4.79
N ARG A 93 7.78 6.72 -4.73
CA ARG A 93 6.89 6.52 -3.60
C ARG A 93 5.86 5.46 -3.93
N TYR A 94 5.32 4.84 -2.90
CA TYR A 94 4.34 3.77 -3.03
C TYR A 94 3.10 4.15 -2.23
N ASP A 95 1.95 3.87 -2.79
CA ASP A 95 0.64 4.07 -2.17
C ASP A 95 -0.04 2.70 -2.04
N ALA A 96 -0.61 2.38 -0.87
CA ALA A 96 -1.42 1.18 -0.73
C ALA A 96 -2.82 1.49 -1.24
N ASP A 97 -3.28 0.71 -2.21
CA ASP A 97 -4.70 0.70 -2.58
C ASP A 97 -5.43 -0.08 -1.47
N THR A 98 -5.74 0.64 -0.39
CA THR A 98 -6.60 0.17 0.69
C THR A 98 -8.00 0.54 0.28
N GLY A 99 -8.76 -0.43 -0.21
CA GLY A 99 -10.09 -0.24 -0.78
C GLY A 99 -11.16 0.24 0.21
N GLU A 100 -10.96 1.38 0.86
CA GLU A 100 -12.02 2.22 1.39
C GLU A 100 -12.41 3.31 0.37
N HIS A 101 -11.57 3.56 -0.65
CA HIS A 101 -11.82 4.51 -1.74
C HIS A 101 -11.26 3.92 -3.06
N VAL A 102 -12.10 3.75 -4.09
CA VAL A 102 -11.60 3.35 -5.41
C VAL A 102 -10.98 4.59 -6.06
N HIS A 103 -9.66 4.68 -6.10
CA HIS A 103 -8.96 5.67 -6.92
C HIS A 103 -9.05 5.26 -8.40
N MET A 104 -10.13 5.66 -9.08
CA MET A 104 -10.21 5.52 -10.52
C MET A 104 -9.32 6.57 -11.19
N VAL A 105 -8.15 6.15 -11.70
CA VAL A 105 -7.33 6.98 -12.60
C VAL A 105 -7.97 6.94 -13.98
N LEU A 106 -8.60 8.05 -14.37
CA LEU A 106 -9.13 8.23 -15.71
C LEU A 106 -7.96 8.36 -16.71
N LYS A 107 -8.19 7.98 -17.97
CA LYS A 107 -7.19 8.05 -19.07
C LYS A 107 -6.58 9.44 -19.32
N ASP A 108 -7.11 10.47 -18.66
CA ASP A 108 -6.68 11.87 -18.74
C ASP A 108 -5.80 12.31 -17.55
N GLY A 109 -5.43 11.39 -16.65
CA GLY A 109 -4.57 11.68 -15.49
C GLY A 109 -5.28 12.33 -14.30
N ARG A 110 -6.62 12.37 -14.31
CA ARG A 110 -7.42 12.84 -13.17
C ARG A 110 -7.74 11.68 -12.23
N ILE A 111 -7.47 11.88 -10.95
CA ILE A 111 -7.78 10.95 -9.87
C ILE A 111 -9.20 11.29 -9.40
N LEU A 112 -10.12 10.33 -9.50
CA LEU A 112 -11.47 10.47 -8.98
C LEU A 112 -11.63 9.56 -7.76
N ASP A 113 -11.90 10.19 -6.63
CA ASP A 113 -12.21 9.55 -5.36
C ASP A 113 -13.70 9.19 -5.34
N VAL A 114 -14.03 7.90 -5.36
CA VAL A 114 -15.42 7.44 -5.25
C VAL A 114 -15.55 6.56 -3.99
N PRO A 115 -16.30 7.02 -2.97
CA PRO A 115 -16.67 6.17 -1.85
C PRO A 115 -17.70 5.12 -2.28
N LEU A 116 -17.58 3.90 -1.76
CA LEU A 116 -18.49 2.78 -2.03
C LEU A 116 -19.72 2.80 -1.12
#